data_AF-A0A1R2BP92-F1
#
_entry.id   AF-A0A1R2BP92-F1
#
_cell.length_a   1.000
_cell.length_b   1.000
_cell.length_c   1.000
_cell.angle_alpha   90.00
_cell.angle_beta   90.00
_cell.angle_gamma   90.00
#
_symmetry.space_group_name_H-M   'P 1'
#
loop_
_entity.id
_entity.type
_entity.pdbx_description
1 polymer ?
#
loop_
_entity_poly.entity_id
_entity_poly.type
_entity_poly.pdbx_seq_one_letter_code
_entity_poly.pdbx_strand_id
1 'polypeptide(L)'
;MLKSLYLHFYSEHLYGHHKYVSTPNDPATAKFGQTLYEFIPQTIKGGFMNAWKRECKATKKLGKSPYSLNNNFIQWLSMEAIFTFSIWCIWGWKTLGLFLFQAFFSIFMLETINYIRHYGLQRKKQANRLYEPVTTKHSWNAPQTLQNFMLIKVQRHSDHHANSYKPYQTLLSCEDSPNLPCGYTVCVLASFFPPVWFRIINPLAEATNKQGQPNEEQMKKSNDALKIWLAIQTSIISILALII
;
A
#
# COMPACT_ATOMS: atom_id res chain seq x y z
N MET A 1 9.35 5.48 10.27
CA MET A 1 9.73 5.94 8.92
C MET A 1 11.21 6.27 8.80
N LEU A 2 11.84 7.00 9.76
CA LEU A 2 13.31 7.24 9.74
C LEU A 2 14.14 5.94 9.66
N LYS A 3 13.82 4.93 10.48
CA LYS A 3 14.45 3.59 10.46
C LYS A 3 14.23 2.79 9.17
N SER A 4 13.49 3.34 8.21
CA SER A 4 13.21 2.73 6.92
C SER A 4 13.59 3.63 5.76
N LEU A 5 14.23 4.79 6.02
CA LEU A 5 14.62 5.79 5.01
C LEU A 5 13.45 6.20 4.09
N TYR A 6 12.29 6.41 4.71
CA TYR A 6 11.03 6.67 4.00
C TYR A 6 10.18 7.76 4.66
N LEU A 7 10.80 8.80 5.23
CA LEU A 7 10.11 9.89 5.94
C LEU A 7 9.15 10.68 5.05
N HIS A 8 9.48 10.85 3.76
CA HIS A 8 8.60 11.55 2.81
C HIS A 8 7.22 10.90 2.66
N PHE A 9 7.09 9.60 2.97
CA PHE A 9 5.81 8.89 3.00
C PHE A 9 4.82 9.53 3.97
N TYR A 10 5.26 10.15 5.07
CA TYR A 10 4.35 10.85 5.99
C TYR A 10 3.53 11.91 5.25
N SER A 11 4.22 12.79 4.52
CA SER A 11 3.59 13.86 3.78
C SER A 11 2.78 13.28 2.62
N GLU A 12 3.30 12.28 1.91
CA GLU A 12 2.60 11.70 0.77
C GLU A 12 1.34 10.96 1.17
N HIS A 13 1.41 10.18 2.24
CA HIS A 13 0.27 9.43 2.73
C HIS A 13 -0.86 10.37 3.15
N LEU A 14 -0.55 11.36 4.00
CA LEU A 14 -1.54 12.28 4.57
C LEU A 14 -2.14 13.25 3.54
N TYR A 15 -1.30 13.88 2.72
CA TYR A 15 -1.73 14.99 1.87
C TYR A 15 -1.88 14.61 0.39
N GLY A 16 -1.35 13.44 0.00
CA GLY A 16 -1.44 12.89 -1.35
C GLY A 16 -2.44 11.74 -1.38
N HIS A 17 -2.00 10.57 -0.92
CA HIS A 17 -2.73 9.31 -1.02
C HIS A 17 -4.14 9.39 -0.45
N HIS A 18 -4.34 9.81 0.80
CA HIS A 18 -5.69 9.95 1.39
C HIS A 18 -6.64 10.83 0.57
N LYS A 19 -6.09 11.84 -0.12
CA LYS A 19 -6.87 12.75 -0.96
C LYS A 19 -7.18 12.18 -2.35
N TYR A 20 -6.22 11.49 -2.95
CA TYR A 20 -6.25 11.07 -4.35
C TYR A 20 -6.41 9.55 -4.53
N VAL A 21 -6.55 8.78 -3.47
CA VAL A 21 -6.72 7.31 -3.50
C VAL A 21 -7.80 6.92 -4.49
N SER A 22 -7.59 5.81 -5.20
CA SER A 22 -8.44 5.33 -6.29
C SER A 22 -8.59 6.32 -7.45
N THR A 23 -7.61 7.22 -7.67
CA THR A 23 -7.55 8.09 -8.86
C THR A 23 -6.19 7.99 -9.55
N PRO A 24 -6.08 8.37 -10.84
CA PRO A 24 -4.79 8.40 -11.55
C PRO A 24 -3.74 9.34 -10.96
N ASN A 25 -4.13 10.25 -10.05
CA ASN A 25 -3.21 11.19 -9.41
C ASN A 25 -2.50 10.60 -8.18
N ASP A 26 -2.94 9.43 -7.71
CA ASP A 26 -2.32 8.74 -6.58
C ASP A 26 -1.35 7.66 -7.07
N PRO A 27 -0.04 7.80 -6.84
CA PRO A 27 0.94 6.79 -7.23
C PRO A 27 0.79 5.47 -6.45
N ALA A 28 0.18 5.52 -5.25
CA ALA A 28 -0.07 4.36 -4.40
C ALA A 28 -1.40 3.64 -4.70
N THR A 29 -2.11 4.04 -5.76
CA THR A 29 -3.25 3.31 -6.31
C THR A 29 -2.78 2.36 -7.41
N ALA A 30 -2.98 1.05 -7.19
CA ALA A 30 -2.63 0.02 -8.16
C ALA A 30 -3.73 -0.09 -9.22
N LYS A 31 -3.35 -0.02 -10.50
CA LYS A 31 -4.30 -0.07 -11.61
C LYS A 31 -4.80 -1.52 -11.83
N PHE A 32 -5.99 -1.66 -12.39
CA PHE A 32 -6.49 -2.98 -12.78
C PHE A 32 -5.54 -3.61 -13.81
N GLY A 33 -5.09 -4.84 -13.54
CA GLY A 33 -4.14 -5.57 -14.38
C GLY A 33 -2.67 -5.14 -14.23
N GLN A 34 -2.36 -4.14 -13.40
CA GLN A 34 -0.98 -3.75 -13.11
C GLN A 34 -0.32 -4.82 -12.25
N THR A 35 0.86 -5.30 -12.64
CA THR A 35 1.63 -6.25 -11.83
C THR A 35 2.25 -5.56 -10.61
N LEU A 36 2.58 -6.34 -9.57
CA LEU A 36 3.33 -5.82 -8.41
C LEU A 36 4.65 -5.17 -8.86
N TYR A 37 5.34 -5.76 -9.83
CA TYR A 37 6.63 -5.29 -10.34
C TYR A 37 6.55 -3.95 -11.06
N GLU A 38 5.45 -3.65 -11.73
CA GLU A 38 5.20 -2.33 -12.34
C GLU A 38 4.75 -1.32 -11.28
N PHE A 39 4.04 -1.78 -10.25
CA PHE A 39 3.51 -0.92 -9.20
C PHE A 39 4.60 -0.37 -8.26
N ILE A 40 5.53 -1.22 -7.79
CA ILE A 40 6.58 -0.81 -6.84
C ILE A 40 7.38 0.42 -7.30
N PRO A 41 7.93 0.47 -8.53
CA PRO A 41 8.62 1.67 -9.00
C PRO A 41 7.66 2.86 -9.21
N GLN A 42 6.40 2.63 -9.59
CA GLN A 42 5.39 3.68 -9.71
C GLN A 42 5.15 4.38 -8.37
N THR A 43 4.87 3.62 -7.31
CA THR A 43 4.53 4.16 -5.99
C THR A 43 5.72 4.85 -5.33
N ILE A 44 6.91 4.23 -5.35
CA ILE A 44 8.12 4.81 -4.73
C ILE A 44 8.53 6.12 -5.43
N LYS A 45 8.66 6.09 -6.76
CA LYS A 45 9.09 7.27 -7.53
C LYS A 45 8.03 8.36 -7.47
N GLY A 46 6.76 7.99 -7.65
CA GLY A 46 5.65 8.93 -7.64
C GLY A 46 5.48 9.60 -6.29
N GLY A 47 5.52 8.83 -5.20
CA GLY A 47 5.37 9.33 -3.84
C GLY A 47 6.50 10.28 -3.44
N PHE A 48 7.74 9.94 -3.78
CA PHE A 48 8.89 10.81 -3.58
C PHE A 48 8.75 12.14 -4.34
N MET A 49 8.41 12.09 -5.62
CA MET A 49 8.26 13.27 -6.48
C MET A 49 7.09 14.16 -6.04
N ASN A 50 5.97 13.57 -5.64
CA ASN A 50 4.81 14.29 -5.14
C ASN A 50 5.12 15.00 -3.82
N ALA A 51 5.77 14.30 -2.89
CA ALA A 51 6.21 14.89 -1.62
C ALA A 51 7.20 16.04 -1.84
N TRP A 52 8.20 15.87 -2.71
CA TRP A 52 9.12 16.95 -3.06
C TRP A 52 8.39 18.18 -3.60
N LYS A 53 7.52 18.01 -4.60
CA LYS A 53 6.77 19.11 -5.22
C LYS A 53 5.88 19.83 -4.21
N ARG A 54 5.22 19.09 -3.32
CA ARG A 54 4.33 19.64 -2.29
C ARG A 54 5.09 20.49 -1.29
N GLU A 55 6.16 19.96 -0.71
CA GLU A 55 6.94 20.71 0.27
C GLU A 55 7.64 21.91 -0.38
N CYS A 56 8.15 21.78 -1.60
CA CYS A 56 8.66 22.93 -2.36
C CYS A 56 7.61 24.05 -2.52
N LYS A 57 6.37 23.68 -2.84
CA LYS A 57 5.27 24.64 -2.97
C LYS A 57 4.92 25.29 -1.63
N ALA A 58 4.92 24.52 -0.54
CA ALA A 58 4.69 25.04 0.81
C ALA A 58 5.78 26.04 1.22
N THR A 59 7.06 25.70 1.04
CA THR A 59 8.18 26.58 1.36
C THR A 59 8.21 27.85 0.52
N LYS A 60 7.88 27.77 -0.78
CA LYS A 60 7.76 28.94 -1.66
C LYS A 60 6.67 29.91 -1.19
N LYS A 61 5.54 29.41 -0.68
CA LYS A 61 4.47 30.27 -0.11
C LYS A 61 4.94 31.06 1.12
N LEU A 62 5.96 30.58 1.81
CA LEU A 62 6.60 31.27 2.94
C LEU A 62 7.70 32.25 2.49
N GLY A 63 7.87 32.47 1.18
CA GLY A 63 8.94 33.32 0.63
C GLY A 63 10.34 32.75 0.81
N LYS A 64 10.48 31.45 1.07
CA LYS A 64 11.77 30.77 1.29
C LYS A 64 12.17 29.92 0.08
N SER A 65 13.47 29.66 -0.04
CA SER A 65 14.00 28.76 -1.08
C SER A 65 13.57 27.31 -0.84
N PRO A 66 13.16 26.56 -1.88
CA PRO A 66 12.88 25.12 -1.79
C PRO A 66 14.05 24.27 -1.30
N TYR A 67 15.28 24.75 -1.43
CA TYR A 67 16.49 24.03 -1.02
C TYR A 67 16.96 24.44 0.39
N SER A 68 16.20 25.30 1.08
CA SER A 68 16.54 25.71 2.44
C SER A 68 16.07 24.70 3.48
N LEU A 69 16.62 24.80 4.70
CA LEU A 69 16.16 24.05 5.86
C LEU A 69 14.71 24.36 6.28
N ASN A 70 14.05 25.36 5.68
CA ASN A 70 12.61 25.60 5.88
C ASN A 70 11.73 24.63 5.07
N ASN A 71 12.33 23.79 4.22
CA ASN A 71 11.64 22.73 3.50
C ASN A 71 11.74 21.43 4.31
N ASN A 72 10.60 20.91 4.78
CA ASN A 72 10.57 19.67 5.56
C ASN A 72 11.17 18.49 4.80
N PHE A 73 11.05 18.46 3.47
CA PHE A 73 11.65 17.41 2.64
C PHE A 73 13.18 17.41 2.74
N ILE A 74 13.80 18.60 2.76
CA ILE A 74 15.24 18.74 2.96
C ILE A 74 15.61 18.27 4.37
N GLN A 75 14.85 18.68 5.39
CA GLN A 75 15.08 18.22 6.77
C GLN A 75 15.00 16.69 6.87
N TRP A 76 14.00 16.04 6.27
CA TRP A 76 13.86 14.59 6.28
C TRP A 76 15.05 13.88 5.62
N LEU A 77 15.46 14.32 4.43
CA LEU A 77 16.64 13.77 3.76
C LEU A 77 17.92 13.97 4.58
N SER A 78 18.08 15.14 5.21
CA SER A 78 19.22 15.41 6.10
C SER A 78 19.21 14.48 7.32
N MET A 79 18.05 14.27 7.96
CA MET A 79 17.92 13.36 9.09
C MET A 79 18.22 11.91 8.70
N GLU A 80 17.73 11.46 7.55
CA GLU A 80 18.00 10.13 7.00
C GLU A 80 19.48 9.93 6.68
N ALA A 81 20.12 10.93 6.07
CA ALA A 81 21.55 10.91 5.76
C ALA A 81 22.40 10.87 7.05
N ILE A 82 22.10 11.73 8.03
CA ILE A 82 22.81 11.77 9.31
C ILE A 82 22.65 10.45 10.06
N PHE A 83 21.43 9.89 10.10
CA PHE A 83 21.16 8.62 10.78
C PHE A 83 21.86 7.44 10.09
N THR A 84 21.86 7.41 8.76
CA THR A 84 22.57 6.37 7.99
C THR A 84 24.08 6.48 8.18
N PHE A 85 24.60 7.71 8.18
CA PHE A 85 26.01 8.00 8.41
C PHE A 85 26.45 7.61 9.83
N SER A 86 25.65 7.90 10.85
CA SER A 86 25.98 7.50 12.22
C SER A 86 26.03 5.99 12.39
N ILE A 87 25.15 5.24 11.72
CA ILE A 87 25.21 3.76 11.71
C ILE A 87 26.55 3.27 11.16
N TRP A 88 26.99 3.86 10.05
CA TRP A 88 28.28 3.53 9.44
C TRP A 88 29.45 3.87 10.36
N CYS A 89 29.48 5.07 10.96
CA CYS A 89 30.58 5.48 11.83
C CYS A 89 30.71 4.61 13.08
N ILE A 90 29.60 4.17 13.67
CA ILE A 90 29.61 3.44 14.94
C ILE A 90 29.82 1.93 14.72
N TRP A 91 29.16 1.33 13.72
CA TRP A 91 29.13 -0.13 13.54
C TRP A 91 29.72 -0.63 12.21
N GLY A 92 30.23 0.28 11.37
CA GLY A 92 30.93 -0.05 10.13
C GLY A 92 30.03 -0.54 8.99
N TRP A 93 30.69 -0.92 7.89
CA TRP A 93 30.05 -1.27 6.62
C TRP A 93 29.10 -2.47 6.67
N LYS A 94 29.42 -3.50 7.47
CA LYS A 94 28.56 -4.69 7.59
C LYS A 94 27.18 -4.34 8.14
N THR A 95 27.14 -3.56 9.22
CA THR A 95 25.90 -3.12 9.86
C THR A 95 25.14 -2.14 8.99
N LEU A 96 25.84 -1.22 8.31
CA LEU A 96 25.22 -0.36 7.30
C LEU A 96 24.52 -1.19 6.21
N GLY A 97 25.17 -2.22 5.67
CA GLY A 97 24.59 -3.10 4.67
C GLY A 97 23.31 -3.79 5.15
N LEU A 98 23.31 -4.33 6.37
CA LEU A 98 22.13 -4.93 6.99
C LEU A 98 20.99 -3.92 7.21
N PHE A 99 21.33 -2.70 7.64
CA PHE A 99 20.36 -1.62 7.82
C PHE A 99 19.71 -1.22 6.49
N LEU A 100 20.50 -1.01 5.44
CA LEU A 100 19.99 -0.66 4.12
C LEU A 100 19.11 -1.77 3.54
N PHE A 101 19.50 -3.04 3.72
CA PHE A 101 18.68 -4.18 3.33
C PHE A 101 17.35 -4.22 4.08
N GLN A 102 17.35 -4.01 5.40
CA GLN A 102 16.13 -3.92 6.20
C GLN A 102 15.24 -2.75 5.78
N ALA A 103 15.82 -1.57 5.50
CA ALA A 103 15.08 -0.41 5.03
C ALA A 103 14.40 -0.69 3.69
N PHE A 104 15.15 -1.26 2.73
CA PHE A 104 14.63 -1.70 1.44
C PHE A 104 13.47 -2.69 1.61
N PHE A 105 13.66 -3.75 2.41
CA PHE A 105 12.63 -4.74 2.64
C PHE A 105 11.38 -4.15 3.30
N SER A 106 11.56 -3.19 4.22
CA SER A 106 10.44 -2.50 4.88
C SER A 106 9.62 -1.66 3.89
N ILE A 107 10.29 -0.90 3.00
CA ILE A 107 9.62 -0.12 1.94
C ILE A 107 8.90 -1.07 1.00
N PHE A 108 9.59 -2.10 0.53
CA PHE A 108 9.05 -3.07 -0.41
C PHE A 108 7.78 -3.76 0.15
N MET A 109 7.80 -4.18 1.41
CA MET A 109 6.65 -4.80 2.06
C MET A 109 5.50 -3.80 2.30
N LEU A 110 5.80 -2.57 2.71
CA LEU A 110 4.79 -1.51 2.86
C LEU A 110 4.07 -1.26 1.53
N GLU A 111 4.82 -1.12 0.45
CA GLU A 111 4.26 -0.86 -0.88
C GLU A 111 3.54 -2.09 -1.45
N THR A 112 4.00 -3.30 -1.15
CA THR A 112 3.25 -4.53 -1.50
C THR A 112 1.90 -4.59 -0.76
N ILE A 113 1.83 -4.11 0.48
CA ILE A 113 0.57 -3.97 1.21
C ILE A 113 -0.31 -2.87 0.58
N ASN A 114 0.26 -1.72 0.18
CA ASN A 114 -0.49 -0.70 -0.57
C ASN A 114 -1.06 -1.27 -1.88
N TYR A 115 -0.27 -2.05 -2.60
CA TYR A 115 -0.69 -2.70 -3.83
C TYR A 115 -1.95 -3.53 -3.62
N ILE A 116 -1.96 -4.48 -2.68
CA ILE A 116 -3.14 -5.32 -2.45
C ILE A 116 -4.34 -4.52 -1.91
N ARG A 117 -4.10 -3.49 -1.10
CA ARG A 117 -5.17 -2.66 -0.50
C ARG A 117 -5.86 -1.73 -1.49
N HIS A 118 -5.17 -1.35 -2.57
CA HIS A 118 -5.68 -0.42 -3.57
C HIS A 118 -5.71 -1.01 -4.98
N TYR A 119 -5.65 -2.33 -5.10
CA TYR A 119 -5.65 -2.98 -6.41
C TYR A 119 -6.96 -2.78 -7.16
N GLY A 120 -6.88 -2.15 -8.32
CA GLY A 120 -7.94 -2.14 -9.34
C GLY A 120 -9.17 -1.31 -9.00
N LEU A 121 -9.30 -0.78 -7.79
CA LEU A 121 -10.44 0.05 -7.38
C LEU A 121 -10.28 1.48 -7.89
N GLN A 122 -11.36 2.05 -8.42
CA GLN A 122 -11.33 3.37 -9.06
C GLN A 122 -12.53 4.21 -8.65
N ARG A 123 -12.27 5.48 -8.34
CA ARG A 123 -13.27 6.51 -8.15
C ARG A 123 -13.81 6.96 -9.49
N LYS A 124 -15.14 7.12 -9.57
CA LYS A 124 -15.81 7.66 -10.75
C LYS A 124 -15.54 9.14 -10.88
N LYS A 125 -15.28 9.58 -12.12
CA LYS A 125 -15.17 10.99 -12.47
C LYS A 125 -16.56 11.53 -12.75
N GLN A 126 -16.94 12.58 -12.04
CA GLN A 126 -18.23 13.25 -12.16
C GLN A 126 -18.26 14.19 -13.37
N ALA A 127 -19.46 14.65 -13.76
CA ALA A 127 -19.66 15.56 -14.89
C ALA A 127 -18.86 16.87 -14.78
N ASN A 128 -18.62 17.34 -13.54
CA ASN A 128 -17.80 18.52 -13.22
C ASN A 128 -16.27 18.26 -13.32
N ARG A 129 -15.84 17.09 -13.83
CA ARG A 129 -14.45 16.62 -13.93
C ARG A 129 -13.74 16.35 -12.60
N LEU A 130 -14.43 16.47 -11.47
CA LEU A 130 -13.93 16.06 -10.16
C LEU A 130 -14.19 14.56 -9.93
N TYR A 131 -13.42 13.94 -9.04
CA TYR A 131 -13.68 12.57 -8.60
C TYR A 131 -14.67 12.57 -7.44
N GLU A 132 -15.57 11.58 -7.40
CA GLU A 132 -16.50 11.38 -6.28
C GLU A 132 -15.78 11.29 -4.93
N PRO A 133 -16.35 11.66 -3.77
CA PRO A 133 -15.64 11.62 -2.48
C PRO A 133 -15.04 10.24 -2.15
N VAL A 134 -13.99 10.22 -1.31
CA VAL A 134 -13.44 8.95 -0.79
C VAL A 134 -14.48 8.30 0.12
N THR A 135 -14.67 6.99 -0.02
CA THR A 135 -15.62 6.17 0.74
C THR A 135 -14.97 4.84 1.02
N THR A 136 -15.63 4.01 1.84
CA THR A 136 -15.21 2.65 2.18
C THR A 136 -15.04 1.73 0.96
N LYS A 137 -15.61 2.09 -0.19
CA LYS A 137 -15.54 1.34 -1.46
C LYS A 137 -14.22 1.53 -2.23
N HIS A 138 -13.41 2.52 -1.85
CA HIS A 138 -12.20 2.91 -2.59
C HIS A 138 -10.91 2.26 -2.06
N SER A 139 -11.04 1.22 -1.25
CA SER A 139 -9.95 0.36 -0.81
C SER A 139 -10.48 -0.99 -0.34
N TRP A 140 -9.64 -2.02 -0.40
CA TRP A 140 -9.97 -3.34 0.11
C TRP A 140 -9.78 -3.43 1.63
N ASN A 141 -10.74 -4.06 2.30
CA ASN A 141 -10.70 -4.40 3.70
C ASN A 141 -10.23 -5.85 3.90
N ALA A 142 -9.60 -6.17 5.04
CA ALA A 142 -9.31 -7.54 5.43
C ALA A 142 -9.90 -7.82 6.84
N PRO A 143 -11.02 -8.54 6.93
CA PRO A 143 -11.79 -8.65 8.16
C PRO A 143 -11.25 -9.70 9.15
N GLN A 144 -10.15 -10.41 8.84
CA GLN A 144 -9.70 -11.56 9.62
C GLN A 144 -9.24 -11.15 11.04
N THR A 145 -9.89 -11.70 12.06
CA THR A 145 -9.77 -11.27 13.47
C THR A 145 -8.34 -11.35 14.02
N LEU A 146 -7.64 -12.47 13.78
CA LEU A 146 -6.28 -12.69 14.31
C LEU A 146 -5.28 -11.68 13.76
N GLN A 147 -5.36 -11.40 12.46
CA GLN A 147 -4.48 -10.42 11.82
C GLN A 147 -4.83 -9.00 12.26
N ASN A 148 -6.11 -8.69 12.41
CA ASN A 148 -6.56 -7.41 12.97
C ASN A 148 -6.06 -7.19 14.42
N PHE A 149 -5.97 -8.24 15.24
CA PHE A 149 -5.39 -8.14 16.58
C PHE A 149 -3.88 -7.84 16.51
N MET A 150 -3.13 -8.60 15.71
CA MET A 150 -1.67 -8.45 15.57
C MET A 150 -1.25 -7.13 14.90
N LEU A 151 -2.05 -6.64 13.95
CA LEU A 151 -1.76 -5.43 13.16
C LEU A 151 -2.54 -4.20 13.64
N ILE A 152 -3.07 -4.23 14.87
CA ILE A 152 -3.79 -3.11 15.50
C ILE A 152 -4.88 -2.53 14.57
N LYS A 153 -5.65 -3.43 13.95
CA LYS A 153 -6.80 -3.13 13.08
C LYS A 153 -6.48 -2.28 11.84
N VAL A 154 -5.22 -2.09 11.46
CA VAL A 154 -4.83 -1.41 10.20
C VAL A 154 -5.45 -2.07 8.97
N GLN A 155 -5.91 -3.31 9.10
CA GLN A 155 -6.60 -4.02 8.04
C GLN A 155 -8.02 -3.50 7.75
N ARG A 156 -8.64 -2.75 8.69
CA ARG A 156 -9.88 -1.98 8.52
C ARG A 156 -9.65 -0.73 7.68
N HIS A 157 -9.05 -0.96 6.51
CA HIS A 157 -8.43 0.05 5.68
C HIS A 157 -9.46 0.94 4.98
N SER A 158 -10.61 0.36 4.63
CA SER A 158 -11.78 1.08 4.10
C SER A 158 -12.29 2.17 5.03
N ASP A 159 -12.47 1.88 6.32
CA ASP A 159 -12.88 2.90 7.30
C ASP A 159 -11.76 3.92 7.53
N HIS A 160 -10.49 3.49 7.51
CA HIS A 160 -9.36 4.41 7.59
C HIS A 160 -9.35 5.42 6.43
N HIS A 161 -9.61 5.00 5.19
CA HIS A 161 -9.67 5.93 4.06
C HIS A 161 -10.92 6.80 4.05
N ALA A 162 -12.06 6.27 4.48
CA ALA A 162 -13.26 7.08 4.64
C ALA A 162 -13.10 8.11 5.77
N ASN A 163 -12.36 7.77 6.84
CA ASN A 163 -12.20 8.55 8.05
C ASN A 163 -10.73 8.62 8.49
N SER A 164 -9.86 9.29 7.71
CA SER A 164 -8.39 9.27 7.90
C SER A 164 -7.88 9.77 9.24
N TYR A 165 -8.66 10.58 9.96
CA TYR A 165 -8.32 11.09 11.29
C TYR A 165 -8.76 10.17 12.45
N LYS A 166 -9.49 9.10 12.15
CA LYS A 166 -10.01 8.17 13.15
C LYS A 166 -8.87 7.31 13.72
N PRO A 167 -8.74 7.20 15.06
CA PRO A 167 -7.71 6.36 15.67
C PRO A 167 -7.88 4.87 15.32
N TYR A 168 -6.77 4.18 15.05
CA TYR A 168 -6.75 2.79 14.56
C TYR A 168 -7.57 1.82 15.42
N GLN A 169 -7.55 1.98 16.75
CA GLN A 169 -8.26 1.12 17.67
C GLN A 169 -9.79 1.16 17.51
N THR A 170 -10.33 2.24 16.92
CA THR A 170 -11.77 2.46 16.73
C THR A 170 -12.26 2.18 15.31
N LEU A 171 -11.36 1.86 14.37
CA LEU A 171 -11.74 1.54 13.00
C LEU A 171 -12.74 0.39 12.96
N LEU A 172 -13.68 0.41 12.02
CA LEU A 172 -14.75 -0.57 11.87
C LEU A 172 -14.65 -1.30 10.52
N SER A 173 -15.22 -2.51 10.46
CA SER A 173 -15.50 -3.16 9.17
C SER A 173 -16.90 -2.75 8.75
N CYS A 174 -17.01 -1.98 7.67
CA CYS A 174 -18.31 -1.55 7.15
C CYS A 174 -18.84 -2.59 6.16
N GLU A 175 -20.14 -2.87 6.20
CA GLU A 175 -20.78 -3.88 5.34
C GLU A 175 -20.59 -3.61 3.85
N ASP A 176 -20.51 -2.34 3.47
CA ASP A 176 -20.33 -1.88 2.09
C ASP A 176 -18.87 -1.92 1.60
N SER A 177 -17.92 -2.22 2.49
CA SER A 177 -16.49 -2.28 2.14
C SER A 177 -16.19 -3.55 1.34
N PRO A 178 -15.50 -3.43 0.19
CA PRO A 178 -15.03 -4.60 -0.53
C PRO A 178 -13.96 -5.31 0.30
N ASN A 179 -14.03 -6.64 0.39
CA ASN A 179 -13.10 -7.43 1.19
C ASN A 179 -12.11 -8.18 0.31
N LEU A 180 -10.86 -8.27 0.77
CA LEU A 180 -9.90 -9.21 0.20
C LEU A 180 -10.41 -10.65 0.41
N PRO A 181 -10.20 -11.55 -0.56
CA PRO A 181 -10.67 -12.92 -0.49
C PRO A 181 -9.95 -13.75 0.59
N CYS A 182 -8.81 -13.28 1.09
CA CYS A 182 -8.06 -13.89 2.17
C CYS A 182 -7.28 -12.83 2.97
N GLY A 183 -6.61 -13.26 4.04
CA GLY A 183 -5.79 -12.37 4.85
C GLY A 183 -4.54 -11.87 4.11
N TYR A 184 -3.92 -10.81 4.64
CA TYR A 184 -2.81 -10.11 3.98
C TYR A 184 -1.66 -11.04 3.59
N THR A 185 -1.27 -11.97 4.46
CA THR A 185 -0.17 -12.91 4.17
C THR A 185 -0.39 -13.67 2.86
N VAL A 186 -1.60 -14.20 2.65
CA VAL A 186 -1.90 -14.99 1.46
C VAL A 186 -2.03 -14.10 0.23
N CYS A 187 -2.67 -12.93 0.35
CA CYS A 187 -2.75 -11.96 -0.75
C CYS A 187 -1.37 -11.44 -1.16
N VAL A 188 -0.49 -11.12 -0.20
CA VAL A 188 0.89 -10.69 -0.45
C VAL A 188 1.63 -11.78 -1.20
N LEU A 189 1.63 -13.03 -0.72
CA LEU A 189 2.30 -14.14 -1.40
C LEU A 189 1.76 -14.35 -2.82
N ALA A 190 0.44 -14.34 -3.00
CA ALA A 190 -0.18 -14.46 -4.32
C ALA A 190 0.21 -13.30 -5.26
N SER A 191 0.36 -12.08 -4.74
CA SER A 191 0.71 -10.88 -5.53
C SER A 191 2.08 -10.94 -6.21
N PHE A 192 3.01 -11.75 -5.68
CA PHE A 192 4.30 -12.04 -6.34
C PHE A 192 4.15 -12.90 -7.61
N PHE A 193 2.98 -13.52 -7.83
CA PHE A 193 2.71 -14.34 -8.99
C PHE A 193 1.54 -13.74 -9.76
N PRO A 194 1.75 -12.74 -10.66
CA PRO A 194 0.68 -11.98 -11.28
C PRO A 194 -0.43 -12.83 -11.92
N PRO A 195 -0.15 -13.94 -12.65
CA PRO A 195 -1.21 -14.78 -13.20
C PRO A 195 -2.09 -15.45 -12.14
N VAL A 196 -1.56 -15.73 -10.94
CA VAL A 196 -2.33 -16.24 -9.81
C VAL A 196 -3.13 -15.12 -9.19
N TRP A 197 -2.46 -14.01 -8.86
CA TRP A 197 -3.08 -12.83 -8.28
C TRP A 197 -4.28 -12.35 -9.10
N PHE A 198 -4.11 -12.18 -10.41
CA PHE A 198 -5.15 -11.69 -11.31
C PHE A 198 -6.36 -12.61 -11.37
N ARG A 199 -6.18 -13.94 -11.32
CA ARG A 199 -7.30 -14.89 -11.25
C ARG A 199 -8.10 -14.77 -9.96
N ILE A 200 -7.43 -14.40 -8.86
CA ILE A 200 -8.06 -14.20 -7.55
C ILE A 200 -8.78 -12.85 -7.51
N ILE A 201 -8.07 -11.75 -7.76
CA ILE A 201 -8.57 -10.40 -7.45
C ILE A 201 -9.39 -9.75 -8.58
N ASN A 202 -9.10 -10.03 -9.86
CA ASN A 202 -9.73 -9.31 -10.97
C ASN A 202 -11.26 -9.48 -11.01
N PRO A 203 -11.83 -10.69 -10.80
CA PRO A 203 -13.28 -10.85 -10.77
C PRO A 203 -13.95 -9.98 -9.69
N LEU A 204 -13.28 -9.83 -8.55
CA LEU A 204 -13.77 -9.00 -7.45
C LEU A 204 -13.64 -7.52 -7.77
N ALA A 205 -12.48 -7.07 -8.25
CA ALA A 205 -12.24 -5.68 -8.60
C ALA A 205 -13.19 -5.18 -9.70
N GLU A 206 -13.44 -6.01 -10.72
CA GLU A 206 -14.37 -5.69 -11.79
C GLU A 206 -15.81 -5.57 -11.28
N ALA A 207 -16.25 -6.49 -10.43
CA ALA A 207 -17.59 -6.45 -9.84
C ALA A 207 -17.76 -5.23 -8.91
N THR A 208 -16.76 -4.94 -8.06
CA THR A 208 -16.78 -3.78 -7.17
C THR A 208 -16.90 -2.47 -7.95
N ASN A 209 -16.13 -2.30 -9.02
CA ASN A 209 -16.19 -1.08 -9.85
C ASN A 209 -17.52 -0.92 -10.61
N LYS A 210 -18.15 -2.02 -11.06
CA LYS A 210 -19.41 -1.99 -11.82
C LYS A 210 -20.65 -1.89 -10.93
N GLN A 211 -20.75 -2.75 -9.92
CA GLN A 211 -21.98 -3.06 -9.17
C GLN A 211 -21.85 -2.83 -7.66
N GLY A 212 -20.66 -2.51 -7.15
CA GLY A 212 -20.41 -2.22 -5.73
C GLY A 212 -19.87 -3.42 -4.95
N GLN A 213 -20.59 -4.54 -4.91
CA GLN A 213 -20.09 -5.77 -4.29
C GLN A 213 -20.08 -6.97 -5.25
N PRO A 214 -19.08 -7.85 -5.16
CA PRO A 214 -19.06 -9.10 -5.92
C PRO A 214 -20.24 -10.00 -5.57
N ASN A 215 -20.89 -10.56 -6.59
CA ASN A 215 -21.91 -11.59 -6.43
C ASN A 215 -21.28 -12.97 -6.15
N GLU A 216 -22.13 -13.96 -5.87
CA GLU A 216 -21.69 -15.33 -5.57
C GLU A 216 -20.82 -15.95 -6.66
N GLU A 217 -21.09 -15.65 -7.94
CA GLU A 217 -20.33 -16.19 -9.07
C GLU A 217 -18.88 -15.65 -9.08
N GLN A 218 -18.70 -14.34 -8.88
CA GLN A 218 -17.36 -13.75 -8.82
C GLN A 218 -16.60 -14.19 -7.57
N MET A 219 -17.30 -14.31 -6.44
CA MET A 219 -16.73 -14.85 -5.20
C MET A 219 -16.26 -16.30 -5.40
N LYS A 220 -17.08 -17.14 -6.05
CA LYS A 220 -16.74 -18.53 -6.36
C LYS A 220 -15.49 -18.61 -7.25
N LYS A 221 -15.42 -17.84 -8.34
CA LYS A 221 -14.25 -17.80 -9.23
C LYS A 221 -12.96 -17.42 -8.49
N SER A 222 -13.02 -16.39 -7.66
CA SER A 222 -11.88 -15.97 -6.82
C SER A 222 -11.45 -17.09 -5.86
N ASN A 223 -12.42 -17.70 -5.17
CA ASN A 223 -12.16 -18.74 -4.17
C ASN A 223 -11.59 -20.03 -4.78
N ASP A 224 -12.05 -20.43 -5.96
CA ASP A 224 -11.53 -21.61 -6.65
C ASP A 224 -10.06 -21.40 -7.06
N ALA A 225 -9.72 -20.21 -7.58
CA ALA A 225 -8.33 -19.85 -7.87
C ALA A 225 -7.46 -19.83 -6.60
N LEU A 226 -7.98 -19.31 -5.51
CA LEU A 226 -7.29 -19.27 -4.22
C LEU A 226 -7.03 -20.68 -3.66
N LYS A 227 -8.00 -21.59 -3.76
CA LYS A 227 -7.83 -22.99 -3.30
C LYS A 227 -6.74 -23.71 -4.09
N ILE A 228 -6.71 -23.54 -5.41
CA ILE A 228 -5.67 -24.11 -6.27
C ILE A 228 -4.29 -23.57 -5.83
N TRP A 229 -4.18 -22.26 -5.62
CA TRP A 229 -2.95 -21.63 -5.15
C TRP A 229 -2.48 -22.20 -3.81
N LEU A 230 -3.38 -22.30 -2.83
CA LEU A 230 -3.05 -22.84 -1.50
C LEU A 230 -2.62 -24.30 -1.57
N ALA A 231 -3.31 -25.13 -2.38
CA ALA A 231 -2.93 -26.52 -2.58
C ALA A 231 -1.50 -26.66 -3.12
N ILE A 232 -1.16 -25.87 -4.16
CA ILE A 232 0.20 -25.84 -4.72
C ILE A 232 1.24 -25.46 -3.64
N GLN A 233 0.97 -24.42 -2.86
CA GLN A 233 1.88 -23.98 -1.79
C GLN A 233 2.08 -25.07 -0.74
N THR A 234 1.00 -25.74 -0.30
CA THR A 234 1.12 -26.83 0.68
C THR A 234 1.92 -28.00 0.12
N SER A 235 1.72 -28.38 -1.15
CA SER A 235 2.49 -29.46 -1.77
C SER A 235 3.98 -29.13 -1.88
N ILE A 236 4.33 -27.90 -2.26
CA ILE A 236 5.73 -27.44 -2.32
C ILE A 236 6.38 -27.52 -0.94
N ILE A 237 5.71 -27.01 0.10
CA ILE A 237 6.23 -27.04 1.48
C ILE A 237 6.40 -28.48 1.96
N SER A 238 5.43 -29.36 1.71
CA SER A 238 5.54 -30.77 2.07
C SER A 238 6.71 -31.46 1.39
N ILE A 239 6.97 -31.17 0.11
CA ILE A 239 8.12 -31.72 -0.62
C ILE A 239 9.43 -31.20 -0.03
N LEU A 240 9.53 -29.89 0.23
CA LEU A 240 10.74 -29.30 0.81
C LEU A 240 11.02 -29.85 2.21
N ALA A 241 9.98 -30.08 3.02
CA ALA A 241 10.10 -30.67 4.35
C ALA A 241 10.55 -32.13 4.34
N LEU A 242 10.43 -32.84 3.21
CA LEU A 242 10.97 -34.20 3.04
C LEU A 242 12.45 -34.22 2.61
N ILE A 243 12.98 -33.08 2.18
CA ILE A 243 14.36 -32.94 1.67
C ILE A 243 15.30 -32.34 2.73
N ILE A 244 14.76 -31.76 3.81
CA ILE A 244 15.47 -31.20 4.95
C ILE A 244 15.47 -32.22 6.10
#